data_AF-A0A3M1L8C8-F1
#
_entry.id   AF-A0A3M1L8C8-F1
#
_cell.length_a   1.000
_cell.length_b   1.000
_cell.length_c   1.000
_cell.angle_alpha   90.00
_cell.angle_beta   90.00
_cell.angle_gamma   90.00
#
_symmetry.space_group_name_H-M   'P 1'
#
loop_
_entity.id
_entity.type
_entity.pdbx_description
1 polymer ?
#
loop_
_entity_poly.entity_id
_entity_poly.type
_entity_poly.pdbx_seq_one_letter_code
_entity_poly.pdbx_strand_id
1 'polypeptide(L)'
;MRKGVLPSSVRRAWGEAVAQDFVEWLEARLRAAGLDPAVRISAFVARQKVNVLMLEQVGNLLLAGEPELRQDANGCWIWRVPVDLTLPSLGRVGRVGEIEVDAQYGEVRYDEVLLSQITEQARRLARQAHQEL
;
A
#
# COMPACT_ATOMS: atom_id res chain seq x y z
N MET A 1 -0.98 -15.85 23.46
CA MET A 1 -1.05 -16.83 22.34
C MET A 1 0.06 -16.48 21.35
N ARG A 2 0.99 -17.41 21.04
CA ARG A 2 1.90 -17.21 19.90
C ARG A 2 1.10 -17.36 18.62
N LYS A 3 1.12 -16.35 17.75
CA LYS A 3 0.52 -16.43 16.42
C LYS A 3 1.22 -17.56 15.65
N GLY A 4 0.46 -18.42 14.97
CA GLY A 4 0.99 -19.53 14.16
C GLY A 4 1.01 -20.92 14.83
N VAL A 5 0.66 -21.05 16.12
CA VAL A 5 0.63 -22.36 16.80
C VAL A 5 -0.81 -22.77 17.10
N LEU A 6 -1.23 -23.94 16.61
CA LEU A 6 -2.54 -24.51 16.91
C LEU A 6 -2.74 -24.70 18.43
N PRO A 7 -3.98 -24.55 18.94
CA PRO A 7 -4.29 -24.80 20.35
C PRO A 7 -3.79 -26.18 20.82
N SER A 8 -3.35 -26.27 22.08
CA SER A 8 -2.80 -27.51 22.64
C SER A 8 -3.79 -28.69 22.61
N SER A 9 -5.10 -28.43 22.68
CA SER A 9 -6.15 -29.43 22.50
C SER A 9 -6.15 -30.03 21.10
N VAL A 10 -5.97 -29.20 20.07
CA VAL A 10 -5.93 -29.63 18.66
C VAL A 10 -4.67 -30.45 18.38
N ARG A 11 -3.50 -29.98 18.84
CA ARG A 11 -2.23 -30.71 18.66
C ARG A 11 -2.24 -32.07 19.36
N ARG A 12 -2.85 -32.17 20.55
CA ARG A 12 -3.03 -33.45 21.25
C ARG A 12 -3.96 -34.40 20.49
N ALA A 13 -5.04 -33.88 19.91
CA ALA A 13 -6.02 -34.69 19.20
C ALA A 13 -5.51 -35.17 17.82
N TRP A 14 -4.80 -34.33 17.09
CA TRP A 14 -4.35 -34.61 15.72
C TRP A 14 -2.93 -35.20 15.65
N GLY A 15 -2.14 -35.05 16.72
CA GLY A 15 -0.70 -35.34 16.71
C GLY A 15 0.12 -34.20 16.12
N GLU A 16 1.39 -34.09 16.54
CA GLU A 16 2.23 -32.93 16.19
C GLU A 16 2.50 -32.85 14.68
N ALA A 17 2.73 -33.98 14.01
CA ALA A 17 3.03 -34.03 12.57
C ALA A 17 1.84 -33.52 11.72
N VAL A 18 0.63 -34.04 11.95
CA VAL A 18 -0.57 -33.62 11.22
C VAL A 18 -0.91 -32.17 11.50
N ALA A 19 -0.73 -31.72 12.75
CA ALA A 19 -0.93 -30.33 13.13
C ALA A 19 0.04 -29.39 12.40
N GLN A 20 1.30 -29.79 12.25
CA GLN A 20 2.32 -29.03 11.52
C GLN A 20 2.01 -28.97 10.02
N ASP A 21 1.72 -30.11 9.39
CA ASP A 21 1.36 -30.21 7.97
C ASP A 21 0.15 -29.31 7.64
N PHE A 22 -0.85 -29.26 8.53
CA PHE A 22 -2.01 -28.39 8.37
C PHE A 22 -1.64 -26.90 8.39
N VAL A 23 -0.78 -26.49 9.33
CA VAL A 23 -0.34 -25.08 9.40
C VAL A 23 0.42 -24.70 8.14
N GLU A 24 1.36 -25.53 7.69
CA GLU A 24 2.13 -25.29 6.46
C GLU A 24 1.23 -25.21 5.23
N TRP A 25 0.26 -26.12 5.10
CA TRP A 25 -0.76 -26.07 4.07
C TRP A 25 -1.60 -24.79 4.12
N LEU A 26 -2.06 -24.40 5.31
CA LEU A 26 -2.91 -23.23 5.49
C LEU A 26 -2.15 -21.95 5.13
N GLU A 27 -0.90 -21.84 5.57
CA GLU A 27 -0.04 -20.71 5.21
C GLU A 27 0.22 -20.65 3.71
N ALA A 28 0.49 -21.77 3.05
CA ALA A 28 0.65 -21.82 1.60
C ALA A 28 -0.64 -21.41 0.87
N ARG A 29 -1.80 -21.87 1.36
CA ARG A 29 -3.12 -21.51 0.83
C ARG A 29 -3.41 -20.02 1.01
N LEU A 30 -3.14 -19.45 2.17
CA LEU A 30 -3.35 -18.04 2.47
C LEU A 30 -2.47 -17.16 1.59
N ARG A 31 -1.19 -17.53 1.39
CA ARG A 31 -0.30 -16.87 0.41
C ARG A 31 -0.88 -16.92 -1.01
N ALA A 32 -1.35 -18.08 -1.45
CA ALA A 32 -1.98 -18.22 -2.78
C ALA A 32 -3.28 -17.39 -2.92
N ALA A 33 -4.00 -17.15 -1.82
CA ALA A 33 -5.18 -16.31 -1.77
C ALA A 33 -4.87 -14.80 -1.63
N GLY A 34 -3.60 -14.40 -1.55
CA GLY A 34 -3.19 -13.00 -1.31
C GLY A 34 -3.46 -12.52 0.11
N LEU A 35 -3.70 -13.43 1.06
CA LEU A 35 -3.97 -13.16 2.47
C LEU A 35 -2.70 -13.41 3.30
N ASP A 36 -1.61 -12.74 2.96
CA ASP A 36 -0.38 -12.86 3.72
C ASP A 36 -0.55 -12.22 5.11
N PRO A 37 -0.31 -12.94 6.22
CA PRO A 37 -0.45 -12.39 7.57
C PRO A 37 0.49 -11.20 7.86
N ALA A 38 1.52 -10.99 7.05
CA ALA A 38 2.36 -9.80 7.12
C ALA A 38 1.63 -8.55 6.63
N VAL A 39 0.61 -8.68 5.78
CA VAL A 39 -0.23 -7.56 5.31
C VAL A 39 -1.26 -7.21 6.38
N ARG A 40 -0.98 -6.15 7.14
CA ARG A 40 -1.79 -5.67 8.27
C ARG A 40 -2.44 -4.32 8.00
N ILE A 41 -1.89 -3.56 7.06
CA ILE A 41 -2.42 -2.30 6.59
C ILE A 41 -3.31 -2.59 5.38
N SER A 42 -4.54 -2.10 5.41
CA SER A 42 -5.44 -2.21 4.26
C SER A 42 -5.09 -1.18 3.19
N ALA A 43 -5.49 -1.45 1.94
CA ALA A 43 -5.40 -0.48 0.85
C ALA A 43 -6.01 0.88 1.25
N PHE A 44 -7.19 0.87 1.89
CA PHE A 44 -7.84 2.08 2.37
C PHE A 44 -6.94 2.91 3.31
N VAL A 45 -6.31 2.27 4.30
CA VAL A 45 -5.43 2.96 5.26
C VAL A 45 -4.15 3.47 4.57
N ALA A 46 -3.57 2.69 3.66
CA ALA A 46 -2.43 3.13 2.85
C ALA A 46 -2.77 4.38 2.02
N ARG A 47 -3.92 4.38 1.33
CA ARG A 47 -4.42 5.52 0.55
C ARG A 47 -4.64 6.76 1.43
N GLN A 48 -5.23 6.58 2.61
CA GLN A 48 -5.45 7.68 3.55
C GLN A 48 -4.12 8.30 4.01
N LYS A 49 -3.13 7.48 4.35
CA LYS A 49 -1.80 7.96 4.75
C LYS A 49 -1.13 8.78 3.65
N VAL A 50 -1.21 8.34 2.40
CA VAL A 50 -0.65 9.09 1.26
C VAL A 50 -1.42 10.39 1.00
N ASN A 51 -2.75 10.40 1.14
CA ASN A 51 -3.53 11.64 1.09
C ASN A 51 -3.08 12.67 2.14
N VAL A 52 -2.88 12.22 3.39
CA VAL A 52 -2.39 13.09 4.48
C VAL A 52 -1.00 13.64 4.14
N LEU A 53 -0.08 12.79 3.69
CA LEU A 53 1.25 13.23 3.26
C LEU A 53 1.19 14.29 2.17
N MET A 54 0.39 14.07 1.12
CA MET A 54 0.26 15.03 0.02
C MET A 54 -0.31 16.35 0.50
N LEU A 55 -1.34 16.33 1.35
CA LEU A 55 -1.93 17.52 1.92
C LEU A 55 -0.93 18.33 2.77
N GLU A 56 -0.14 17.65 3.60
CA GLU A 56 0.79 18.29 4.53
C GLU A 56 2.08 18.79 3.86
N GLN A 57 2.60 18.06 2.87
CA GLN A 57 3.94 18.31 2.32
C GLN A 57 3.93 18.93 0.91
N VAL A 58 2.82 18.84 0.17
CA VAL A 58 2.79 19.25 -1.24
C VAL A 58 1.64 20.22 -1.54
N GLY A 59 0.40 19.81 -1.27
CA GLY A 59 -0.78 20.64 -1.46
C GLY A 59 -2.09 19.86 -1.57
N ASN A 60 -3.20 20.59 -1.50
CA ASN A 60 -4.57 20.05 -1.45
C ASN A 60 -5.16 19.63 -2.82
N LEU A 61 -4.44 19.86 -3.92
CA LEU A 61 -4.88 19.50 -5.27
C LEU A 61 -4.46 18.08 -5.68
N LEU A 62 -3.86 17.32 -4.76
CA LEU A 62 -3.38 15.98 -5.01
C LEU A 62 -4.27 14.95 -4.32
N LEU A 63 -4.53 13.85 -5.03
CA LEU A 63 -5.39 12.77 -4.56
C LEU A 63 -4.71 11.43 -4.78
N ALA A 64 -4.53 10.69 -3.69
CA ALA A 64 -4.10 9.30 -3.71
C ALA A 64 -5.17 8.44 -4.43
N GLY A 65 -4.75 7.72 -5.46
CA GLY A 65 -5.55 6.76 -6.20
C GLY A 65 -5.60 5.39 -5.55
N GLU A 66 -5.97 4.37 -6.33
CA GLU A 66 -6.16 3.02 -5.80
C GLU A 66 -4.82 2.32 -5.55
N PRO A 67 -4.54 1.85 -4.32
CA PRO A 67 -3.30 1.16 -4.03
C PRO A 67 -3.21 -0.23 -4.65
N GLU A 68 -2.01 -0.60 -5.07
CA GLU A 68 -1.69 -1.95 -5.52
C GLU A 68 -0.74 -2.63 -4.54
N LEU A 69 -1.11 -3.83 -4.07
CA LEU A 69 -0.25 -4.63 -3.19
C LEU A 69 0.82 -5.33 -4.03
N ARG A 70 2.09 -5.15 -3.67
CA ARG A 70 3.23 -5.77 -4.34
C ARG A 70 4.31 -6.17 -3.32
N GLN A 71 5.23 -7.04 -3.72
CA GLN A 71 6.47 -7.27 -2.97
C GLN A 71 7.58 -6.37 -3.51
N ASP A 72 8.38 -5.78 -2.63
CA ASP A 72 9.60 -5.08 -3.00
C ASP A 72 10.75 -6.07 -3.30
N ALA A 73 11.92 -5.55 -3.67
CA ALA A 73 13.08 -6.37 -4.02
C ALA A 73 13.58 -7.27 -2.87
N ASN A 74 13.21 -6.96 -1.62
CA ASN A 74 13.57 -7.74 -0.43
C ASN A 74 12.47 -8.74 -0.04
N GLY A 75 11.38 -8.82 -0.81
CA GLY A 75 10.23 -9.69 -0.52
C GLY A 75 9.26 -9.10 0.51
N CYS A 76 9.43 -7.85 0.92
CA CYS A 76 8.52 -7.20 1.86
C CYS A 76 7.27 -6.70 1.13
N TRP A 77 6.10 -6.90 1.73
CA TRP A 77 4.84 -6.41 1.18
C TRP A 77 4.72 -4.90 1.31
N ILE A 78 4.41 -4.24 0.20
CA ILE A 78 4.20 -2.80 0.09
C ILE A 78 2.91 -2.49 -0.69
N TRP A 79 2.26 -1.40 -0.31
CA TRP A 79 1.23 -0.75 -1.11
C TRP A 79 1.88 0.31 -1.97
N ARG A 80 1.81 0.16 -3.30
CA ARG A 80 2.16 1.25 -4.22
C ARG A 80 0.91 2.08 -4.47
N VAL A 81 0.93 3.32 -3.99
CA VAL A 81 -0.22 4.22 -4.02
C VAL A 81 0.03 5.31 -5.06
N PRO A 82 -0.72 5.36 -6.16
CA PRO A 82 -0.58 6.43 -7.14
C PRO A 82 -1.07 7.76 -6.59
N VAL A 83 -0.47 8.86 -7.03
CA VAL A 83 -0.89 10.22 -6.71
C VAL A 83 -1.26 10.93 -8.00
N ASP A 84 -2.48 11.45 -8.05
CA ASP A 84 -3.02 12.16 -9.20
C ASP A 84 -3.23 13.65 -8.88
N LEU A 85 -2.96 14.51 -9.86
CA LEU A 85 -3.38 15.90 -9.83
C LEU A 85 -4.89 15.97 -10.08
N THR A 86 -5.55 16.78 -9.28
CA THR A 86 -6.95 17.15 -9.43
C THR A 86 -7.08 18.66 -9.54
N LEU A 87 -7.94 19.13 -10.43
CA LEU A 87 -8.28 20.55 -10.58
C LEU A 87 -9.79 20.73 -10.39
N PRO A 88 -10.25 21.77 -9.68
CA PRO A 88 -11.68 21.96 -9.40
C PRO A 88 -12.59 21.93 -10.64
N SER A 89 -12.12 22.47 -11.77
CA SER A 89 -12.88 22.53 -13.02
C SER A 89 -12.80 21.25 -13.87
N LEU A 90 -11.79 20.41 -13.67
CA LEU A 90 -11.50 19.25 -14.53
C LEU A 90 -11.57 17.91 -13.80
N GLY A 91 -11.73 17.91 -12.48
CA GLY A 91 -11.60 16.70 -11.69
C GLY A 91 -10.19 16.14 -11.75
N ARG A 92 -10.04 14.83 -11.95
CA ARG A 92 -8.74 14.17 -12.02
C ARG A 92 -8.09 14.41 -13.39
N VAL A 93 -6.93 15.07 -13.39
CA VAL A 93 -6.18 15.44 -14.60
C VAL A 93 -5.22 14.32 -15.00
N GLY A 94 -4.52 13.71 -14.03
CA GLY A 94 -3.61 12.60 -14.32
C GLY A 94 -2.59 12.34 -13.21
N ARG A 95 -1.86 11.23 -13.37
CA ARG A 95 -0.85 10.76 -12.40
C ARG A 95 0.40 11.63 -12.43
N VAL A 96 0.88 12.00 -11.24
CA VAL A 96 2.08 12.83 -11.04
C VAL A 96 3.16 12.13 -10.24
N GLY A 97 2.84 11.00 -9.61
CA GLY A 97 3.81 10.14 -8.94
C GLY A 97 3.15 8.98 -8.22
N GLU A 98 3.96 8.29 -7.41
CA GLU A 98 3.56 7.13 -6.64
C GLU A 98 4.31 7.14 -5.30
N ILE A 99 3.65 6.73 -4.23
CA ILE A 99 4.22 6.63 -2.88
C ILE A 99 4.11 5.18 -2.41
N GLU A 100 5.16 4.67 -1.78
CA GLU A 100 5.15 3.34 -1.20
C GLU A 100 4.80 3.38 0.28
N VAL A 101 3.92 2.49 0.70
CA VAL A 101 3.54 2.32 2.10
C VAL A 101 3.80 0.88 2.52
N ASP A 102 4.55 0.70 3.60
CA ASP A 102 4.79 -0.61 4.18
C ASP A 102 3.46 -1.28 4.57
N ALA A 103 3.21 -2.49 4.05
CA ALA A 103 1.93 -3.16 4.25
C ALA A 103 1.77 -3.77 5.65
N GLN A 104 2.83 -3.82 6.46
CA GLN A 104 2.84 -4.42 7.79
C GLN A 104 2.68 -3.38 8.91
N TYR A 105 3.39 -2.27 8.80
CA TYR A 105 3.49 -1.23 9.82
C TYR A 105 2.88 0.11 9.37
N GLY A 106 2.71 0.31 8.07
CA GLY A 106 2.11 1.52 7.52
C GLY A 106 3.05 2.71 7.51
N GLU A 107 4.36 2.46 7.53
CA GLU A 107 5.38 3.46 7.26
C GLU A 107 5.24 3.95 5.82
N VAL A 108 5.22 5.28 5.64
CA VAL A 108 5.15 5.90 4.32
C VAL A 108 6.58 6.22 3.89
N ARG A 109 7.04 5.61 2.81
CA ARG A 109 8.42 5.75 2.31
C ARG A 109 8.48 6.93 1.34
N TYR A 110 9.15 8.01 1.74
CA TYR A 110 9.38 9.18 0.90
C TYR A 110 10.65 9.92 1.34
N ASP A 111 11.20 10.72 0.43
CA ASP A 111 12.24 11.70 0.70
C ASP A 111 11.92 13.04 0.01
N GLU A 112 12.72 14.07 0.27
CA GLU A 112 12.53 15.40 -0.32
C GLU A 112 12.66 15.40 -1.85
N VAL A 113 13.47 14.50 -2.40
CA VAL A 113 13.68 14.38 -3.85
C VAL A 113 12.39 13.90 -4.51
N LEU A 114 11.77 12.86 -3.98
CA LEU A 114 10.50 12.32 -4.47
C LEU A 114 9.37 13.35 -4.39
N LEU A 115 9.26 14.05 -3.26
CA LEU A 115 8.23 15.09 -3.11
C LEU A 115 8.44 16.27 -4.07
N SER A 116 9.69 16.64 -4.32
CA SER A 116 10.04 17.67 -5.30
C SER A 116 9.67 17.23 -6.72
N GLN A 117 9.94 15.97 -7.09
CA GLN A 117 9.54 15.40 -8.37
C GLN A 117 8.02 15.42 -8.56
N ILE A 118 7.25 14.97 -7.56
CA ILE A 118 5.78 15.01 -7.60
C ILE A 118 5.28 16.45 -7.80
N THR A 119 5.88 17.41 -7.08
CA THR A 119 5.55 18.83 -7.19
C THR A 119 5.81 19.36 -8.60
N GLU A 120 6.97 19.03 -9.17
CA GLU A 120 7.32 19.47 -10.52
C GLU A 120 6.38 18.86 -11.58
N GLN A 121 6.08 17.57 -11.46
CA GLN A 121 5.15 16.89 -12.36
C GLN A 121 3.74 17.48 -12.27
N ALA A 122 3.25 17.77 -11.06
CA ALA A 122 1.97 18.43 -10.86
C ALA A 122 1.94 19.83 -11.51
N ARG A 123 2.99 20.63 -11.35
CA ARG A 123 3.10 21.95 -11.99
C ARG A 123 3.13 21.85 -13.51
N ARG A 124 3.86 20.87 -14.06
CA ARG A 124 3.92 20.62 -15.51
C ARG A 124 2.54 20.26 -16.05
N LEU A 125 1.87 19.32 -15.41
CA LEU A 125 0.56 18.83 -15.84
C LEU A 125 -0.52 19.92 -15.71
N ALA A 126 -0.49 20.73 -14.65
CA ALA A 126 -1.40 21.87 -14.49
C ALA A 126 -1.26 22.90 -15.62
N ARG A 127 -0.02 23.19 -16.06
CA ARG A 127 0.22 24.11 -17.19
C ARG A 127 -0.34 23.57 -18.51
N GLN A 128 -0.20 22.26 -18.74
CA GLN A 128 -0.74 21.60 -19.94
C GLN A 128 -2.27 21.66 -19.94
N ALA A 129 -2.90 21.29 -18.82
CA ALA A 129 -4.36 21.33 -18.69
C ALA A 129 -4.96 22.74 -18.85
N HIS A 130 -4.21 23.79 -18.52
CA HIS A 130 -4.67 25.17 -18.71
C HIS A 130 -4.60 25.63 -20.17
N GLN A 131 -3.73 25.04 -21.01
CA GLN A 131 -3.59 25.40 -22.42
C GLN A 131 -4.66 24.74 -23.31
N GLU A 132 -5.37 23.74 -22.79
CA GLU A 132 -6.43 23.00 -23.48
C GLU A 132 -7.84 23.56 -23.19
N LEU A 133 -7.94 24.59 -22.35
CA LEU A 133 -9.17 25.32 -22.01
C LEU A 133 -9.27 26.65 -22.77
#